data_AF-A0A6N8IP75-F1
#
_entry.id   AF-A0A6N8IP75-F1
#
_cell.length_a   1.000
_cell.length_b   1.000
_cell.length_c   1.000
_cell.angle_alpha   90.00
_cell.angle_beta   90.00
_cell.angle_gamma   90.00
#
_symmetry.space_group_name_H-M   'P 1'
#
loop_
_entity.id
_entity.type
_entity.pdbx_description
1 polymer ?
#
loop_
_entity_poly.entity_id
_entity_poly.type
_entity_poly.pdbx_seq_one_letter_code
_entity_poly.pdbx_strand_id
1 'polypeptide(L)'
;MSLKLFRHTDYAQSILSPGETRFAMHPGWAIVAASLWIGVACNVWLWHALGGADDQLLAAVTVALVVIGAAGFVLSLLGWRRTFKPAATLLLLVAAAAAAGVFTQGLGLDAVLAGKRPLSLMPAWTSLFGWQVPLLLALLGGAPVIWLWAQQLRRLDGPSQLATNVSGMLLAAALVAGGVVLHAGLPSL
;
A
#
# COMPACT_ATOMS: atom_id res chain seq x y z
N MET A 1 -67.40 16.79 -10.30
CA MET A 1 -66.68 15.86 -11.21
C MET A 1 -65.20 16.22 -11.19
N SER A 2 -64.39 15.21 -10.84
CA SER A 2 -62.93 15.03 -10.97
C SER A 2 -62.00 16.26 -11.13
N LEU A 3 -61.23 16.51 -10.06
CA LEU A 3 -59.96 17.25 -10.04
C LEU A 3 -58.89 16.50 -10.84
N LYS A 4 -58.39 17.09 -11.93
CA LYS A 4 -57.16 16.72 -12.67
C LYS A 4 -56.73 18.01 -13.40
N LEU A 5 -55.49 18.47 -13.41
CA LEU A 5 -54.24 17.76 -13.47
C LEU A 5 -53.16 18.77 -13.06
N PHE A 6 -52.33 18.41 -12.09
CA PHE A 6 -51.12 19.16 -11.76
C PHE A 6 -50.27 19.28 -13.03
N ARG A 7 -49.96 20.51 -13.45
CA ARG A 7 -48.91 20.75 -14.42
C ARG A 7 -47.61 20.26 -13.78
N HIS A 8 -47.06 19.19 -14.35
CA HIS A 8 -45.72 18.70 -14.06
C HIS A 8 -44.75 19.88 -14.12
N THR A 9 -44.28 20.30 -12.95
CA THR A 9 -43.04 21.08 -12.86
C THR A 9 -41.91 20.08 -13.03
N ASP A 10 -41.38 19.96 -14.25
CA ASP A 10 -40.13 19.25 -14.55
C ASP A 10 -38.88 19.96 -13.96
N TYR A 11 -39.05 20.72 -12.87
CA TYR A 11 -37.98 21.38 -12.12
C TYR A 11 -37.69 20.71 -10.77
N ALA A 12 -38.23 19.51 -10.53
CA ALA A 12 -38.01 18.75 -9.29
C ALA A 12 -36.95 17.65 -9.42
N GLN A 13 -36.12 17.64 -10.47
CA GLN A 13 -34.99 16.70 -10.56
C GLN A 13 -33.67 17.42 -10.82
N SER A 14 -32.80 17.33 -9.80
CA SER A 14 -31.34 17.49 -9.87
C SER A 14 -30.69 18.83 -9.47
N ILE A 15 -31.16 19.46 -8.38
CA ILE A 15 -30.25 20.15 -7.44
C ILE A 15 -29.76 19.20 -6.31
N LEU A 16 -30.49 18.10 -6.10
CA LEU A 16 -30.15 17.04 -5.14
C LEU A 16 -29.79 15.74 -5.87
N SER A 17 -28.84 15.80 -6.80
CA SER A 17 -28.10 14.59 -7.18
C SER A 17 -26.81 14.59 -6.37
N PRO A 18 -26.69 13.80 -5.29
CA PRO A 18 -25.40 13.38 -4.76
C PRO A 18 -24.76 12.41 -5.78
N GLY A 19 -24.48 12.90 -6.98
CA GLY A 19 -23.76 12.16 -8.01
C GLY A 19 -22.26 12.09 -7.69
N GLU A 20 -21.72 13.09 -7.00
CA GLU A 20 -20.31 13.17 -6.64
C GLU A 20 -19.93 12.33 -5.42
N THR A 21 -20.86 11.94 -4.55
CA THR A 21 -20.55 11.05 -3.43
C THR A 21 -20.39 9.58 -3.85
N ARG A 22 -20.74 9.22 -5.09
CA ARG A 22 -20.64 7.83 -5.58
C ARG A 22 -19.22 7.40 -5.98
N PHE A 23 -18.28 8.34 -6.14
CA PHE A 23 -16.90 8.03 -6.56
C PHE A 23 -15.85 8.16 -5.44
N ALA A 24 -16.27 8.42 -4.20
CA ALA A 24 -15.32 8.53 -3.09
C ALA A 24 -14.86 7.14 -2.61
N MET A 25 -13.56 6.85 -2.77
CA MET A 25 -12.95 5.59 -2.38
C MET A 25 -13.00 5.42 -0.86
N HIS A 26 -13.34 4.22 -0.38
CA HIS A 26 -13.28 3.92 1.05
C HIS A 26 -11.81 3.95 1.52
N PRO A 27 -11.48 4.58 2.66
CA PRO A 27 -10.10 4.67 3.15
C PRO A 27 -9.45 3.29 3.36
N GLY A 28 -10.23 2.29 3.76
CA GLY A 28 -9.77 0.90 3.84
C GLY A 28 -9.21 0.35 2.53
N TRP A 29 -9.84 0.66 1.38
CA TRP A 29 -9.32 0.21 0.08
C TRP A 29 -8.01 0.89 -0.28
N ALA A 30 -7.83 2.17 0.10
CA ALA A 30 -6.58 2.88 -0.14
C ALA A 30 -5.44 2.31 0.71
N ILE A 31 -5.73 1.90 1.96
CA ILE A 31 -4.78 1.19 2.83
C ILE A 31 -4.35 -0.13 2.19
N VAL A 32 -5.31 -0.96 1.74
CA VAL A 32 -5.03 -2.25 1.11
C VAL A 32 -4.24 -2.07 -0.19
N ALA A 33 -4.63 -1.13 -1.05
CA ALA A 33 -3.91 -0.87 -2.30
C ALA A 33 -2.47 -0.43 -2.05
N ALA A 34 -2.25 0.48 -1.09
CA ALA A 34 -0.90 0.94 -0.76
C ALA A 34 -0.05 -0.16 -0.12
N SER A 35 -0.60 -0.95 0.82
CA SER A 35 0.16 -2.04 1.47
C SER A 35 0.50 -3.16 0.50
N LEU A 36 -0.41 -3.53 -0.41
CA LEU A 36 -0.14 -4.49 -1.48
C LEU A 36 0.92 -3.96 -2.45
N TRP A 37 0.85 -2.69 -2.84
CA TRP A 37 1.87 -2.10 -3.70
C TRP A 37 3.26 -2.14 -3.05
N ILE A 38 3.34 -1.77 -1.77
CA ILE A 38 4.59 -1.80 -0.99
C ILE A 38 5.17 -3.22 -0.91
N GLY A 39 4.34 -4.22 -0.60
CA GLY A 39 4.85 -5.57 -0.38
C GLY A 39 4.98 -6.46 -1.61
N VAL A 40 4.34 -6.10 -2.73
CA VAL A 40 4.41 -6.83 -4.00
C VAL A 40 5.24 -6.09 -5.02
N ALA A 41 4.86 -4.86 -5.39
CA ALA A 41 5.54 -4.12 -6.46
C ALA A 41 6.94 -3.64 -6.03
N CYS A 42 7.10 -3.14 -4.80
CA CYS A 42 8.40 -2.71 -4.28
C CYS A 42 9.26 -3.87 -3.75
N ASN A 43 8.78 -5.12 -3.79
CA ASN A 43 9.52 -6.26 -3.29
C ASN A 43 10.25 -6.99 -4.42
N VAL A 44 11.50 -6.59 -4.67
CA VAL A 44 12.34 -7.11 -5.75
C VAL A 44 12.56 -8.63 -5.64
N TRP A 45 12.72 -9.16 -4.42
CA TRP A 45 12.99 -10.59 -4.21
C TRP A 45 11.83 -11.47 -4.62
N LEU A 46 10.60 -11.00 -4.43
CA LEU A 46 9.41 -11.71 -4.91
C LEU A 46 9.46 -11.90 -6.42
N TRP A 47 9.88 -10.87 -7.16
CA TRP A 47 10.01 -10.94 -8.62
C TRP A 47 11.16 -11.83 -9.08
N HIS A 48 12.29 -11.82 -8.38
CA HIS A 48 13.39 -12.73 -8.67
C HIS A 48 13.00 -14.19 -8.46
N ALA A 49 12.34 -14.50 -7.34
CA ALA A 49 11.87 -15.85 -7.05
C ALA A 49 10.78 -16.32 -8.03
N LEU A 50 9.82 -15.45 -8.38
CA LEU A 50 8.80 -15.76 -9.40
C LEU A 50 9.39 -15.91 -10.81
N GLY A 51 10.46 -15.19 -11.12
CA GLY A 51 11.20 -15.30 -12.37
C GLY A 51 12.09 -16.55 -12.46
N GLY A 52 12.14 -17.38 -11.42
CA GLY A 52 12.97 -18.58 -11.35
C GLY A 52 14.47 -18.31 -11.16
N ALA A 53 14.84 -17.08 -10.78
CA ALA A 53 16.23 -16.74 -10.49
C ALA A 53 16.69 -17.33 -9.15
N ASP A 54 15.78 -17.49 -8.19
CA ASP A 54 16.04 -18.00 -6.84
C ASP A 54 15.00 -19.07 -6.46
N ASP A 55 15.43 -20.22 -5.90
CA ASP A 55 14.53 -21.27 -5.37
C ASP A 55 13.98 -20.92 -3.97
N GLN A 56 13.82 -19.62 -3.71
CA GLN A 56 13.44 -19.07 -2.39
C GLN A 56 12.01 -18.49 -2.40
N LEU A 57 11.13 -18.98 -3.26
CA LEU A 57 9.78 -18.42 -3.44
C LEU A 57 8.99 -18.34 -2.14
N LEU A 58 9.04 -19.41 -1.33
CA LEU A 58 8.33 -19.43 -0.04
C LEU A 58 8.88 -18.37 0.93
N ALA A 59 10.20 -18.19 0.98
CA ALA A 59 10.82 -17.15 1.80
C ALA A 59 10.49 -15.74 1.29
N ALA A 60 10.51 -15.53 -0.04
CA ALA A 60 10.17 -14.25 -0.65
C ALA A 60 8.70 -13.87 -0.40
N VAL A 61 7.77 -14.82 -0.53
CA VAL A 61 6.34 -14.67 -0.19
C VAL A 61 6.18 -14.35 1.29
N THR A 62 6.93 -15.03 2.15
CA THR A 62 6.89 -14.79 3.58
C THR A 62 7.30 -13.36 3.94
N VAL A 63 8.41 -12.87 3.37
CA VAL A 63 8.84 -11.48 3.54
C VAL A 63 7.80 -10.52 2.97
N ALA A 64 7.21 -10.82 1.80
CA ALA A 64 6.14 -10.01 1.22
C ALA A 64 4.94 -9.89 2.17
N LEU A 65 4.47 -11.00 2.76
CA LEU A 65 3.36 -11.00 3.71
C LEU A 65 3.65 -10.14 4.95
N VAL A 66 4.86 -10.26 5.50
CA VAL A 66 5.28 -9.45 6.65
C VAL A 66 5.32 -7.96 6.28
N VAL A 67 5.83 -7.61 5.10
CA VAL A 67 5.90 -6.22 4.63
C VAL A 67 4.50 -5.64 4.35
N ILE A 68 3.60 -6.40 3.69
CA ILE A 68 2.20 -6.01 3.46
C ILE A 68 1.51 -5.77 4.81
N GLY A 69 1.67 -6.70 5.76
CA GLY A 69 1.09 -6.60 7.09
C GLY A 69 1.64 -5.40 7.86
N ALA A 70 2.96 -5.21 7.91
CA ALA A 70 3.57 -4.09 8.62
C ALA A 70 3.13 -2.72 8.04
N ALA A 71 3.14 -2.58 6.71
CA ALA A 71 2.66 -1.37 6.05
C ALA A 71 1.18 -1.14 6.32
N GLY A 72 0.34 -2.17 6.17
CA GLY A 72 -1.09 -2.12 6.46
C GLY A 72 -1.38 -1.69 7.90
N PHE A 73 -0.64 -2.22 8.87
CA PHE A 73 -0.80 -1.88 10.29
C PHE A 73 -0.53 -0.41 10.55
N VAL A 74 0.61 0.11 10.05
CA VAL A 74 0.98 1.53 10.20
C VAL A 74 -0.04 2.44 9.52
N LEU A 75 -0.48 2.08 8.30
CA LEU A 75 -1.46 2.86 7.56
C LEU A 75 -2.84 2.84 8.19
N SER A 76 -3.26 1.72 8.79
CA SER A 76 -4.50 1.64 9.55
C SER A 76 -4.42 2.44 10.85
N LEU A 77 -3.29 2.41 11.56
CA LEU A 77 -3.06 3.24 12.74
C LEU A 77 -3.13 4.74 12.40
N LEU A 78 -2.52 5.12 11.27
CA LEU A 78 -2.48 6.49 10.75
C LEU A 78 -3.62 6.78 9.75
N GLY A 79 -4.67 5.95 9.74
CA GLY A 79 -5.79 6.01 8.78
C GLY A 79 -6.69 7.24 8.91
N TRP A 80 -6.28 8.27 9.66
CA TRP A 80 -7.07 9.47 9.88
C TRP A 80 -7.02 10.42 8.69
N ARG A 81 -8.04 11.29 8.62
CA ARG A 81 -8.25 12.26 7.53
C ARG A 81 -7.00 13.05 7.14
N ARG A 82 -6.19 13.48 8.11
CA ARG A 82 -5.00 14.32 7.87
C ARG A 82 -3.69 13.54 7.79
N THR A 83 -3.62 12.38 8.46
CA THR A 83 -2.37 11.62 8.60
C THR A 83 -2.19 10.56 7.53
N PHE A 84 -3.27 10.06 6.94
CA PHE A 84 -3.19 8.92 6.01
C PHE A 84 -2.39 9.24 4.74
N LYS A 85 -2.75 10.31 4.01
CA LYS A 85 -2.04 10.70 2.77
C LYS A 85 -0.53 10.94 3.00
N PRO A 86 -0.08 11.72 4.01
CA PRO A 86 1.35 11.90 4.24
C PRO A 86 2.03 10.60 4.71
N ALA A 87 1.40 9.79 5.57
CA ALA A 87 1.97 8.51 6.01
C ALA A 87 2.16 7.54 4.84
N ALA A 88 1.14 7.39 3.98
CA ALA A 88 1.22 6.56 2.79
C ALA A 88 2.26 7.05 1.80
N THR A 89 2.38 8.37 1.62
CA THR A 89 3.43 8.96 0.77
C THR A 89 4.82 8.60 1.28
N LEU A 90 5.07 8.78 2.58
CA LEU A 90 6.35 8.43 3.18
C LEU A 90 6.67 6.94 3.04
N LEU A 91 5.71 6.06 3.36
CA LEU A 91 5.92 4.62 3.25
C LEU A 91 6.17 4.17 1.81
N LEU A 92 5.43 4.71 0.83
CA LEU A 92 5.64 4.40 -0.59
C LEU A 92 7.03 4.87 -1.07
N LEU A 93 7.46 6.06 -0.67
CA LEU A 93 8.78 6.58 -1.06
C LEU A 93 9.92 5.79 -0.40
N VAL A 94 9.78 5.42 0.88
CA VAL A 94 10.77 4.58 1.57
C VAL A 94 10.83 3.19 0.95
N ALA A 95 9.69 2.59 0.62
CA ALA A 95 9.62 1.29 -0.05
C ALA A 95 10.24 1.35 -1.45
N ALA A 96 9.97 2.39 -2.23
CA ALA A 96 10.57 2.60 -3.54
C ALA A 96 12.10 2.81 -3.46
N ALA A 97 12.56 3.56 -2.45
CA ALA A 97 13.98 3.73 -2.20
C ALA A 97 14.65 2.40 -1.83
N ALA A 98 14.05 1.62 -0.93
CA ALA A 98 14.54 0.29 -0.58
C ALA A 98 14.61 -0.63 -1.81
N ALA A 99 13.56 -0.64 -2.63
CA ALA A 99 13.53 -1.41 -3.87
C ALA A 99 14.66 -0.99 -4.83
N ALA A 100 14.88 0.31 -5.01
CA ALA A 100 15.95 0.83 -5.85
C ALA A 100 17.35 0.51 -5.32
N GLY A 101 17.54 0.57 -3.99
CA GLY A 101 18.80 0.17 -3.36
C GLY A 101 19.09 -1.32 -3.54
N VAL A 102 18.10 -2.17 -3.25
CA VAL A 102 18.19 -3.62 -3.46
C VAL A 102 18.51 -3.96 -4.92
N PHE A 103 17.81 -3.33 -5.87
CA PHE A 103 18.01 -3.57 -7.30
C PHE A 103 19.41 -3.13 -7.77
N THR A 104 19.87 -1.94 -7.37
CA THR A 104 21.16 -1.40 -7.84
C THR A 104 22.37 -2.03 -7.17
N GLN A 105 22.23 -2.53 -5.94
CA GLN A 105 23.31 -3.19 -5.19
C GLN A 105 23.32 -4.71 -5.37
N GLY A 106 22.32 -5.29 -6.04
CA GLY A 106 22.21 -6.74 -6.22
C GLY A 106 22.03 -7.49 -4.90
N LEU A 107 21.30 -6.92 -3.94
CA LEU A 107 21.10 -7.55 -2.64
C LEU A 107 20.13 -8.73 -2.75
N GLY A 108 20.63 -9.94 -2.53
CA GLY A 108 19.81 -11.15 -2.43
C GLY A 108 18.92 -11.16 -1.18
N LEU A 109 17.93 -12.06 -1.17
CA LEU A 109 16.98 -12.22 -0.07
C LEU A 109 17.68 -12.59 1.25
N ASP A 110 18.77 -13.37 1.18
CA ASP A 110 19.58 -13.79 2.33
C ASP A 110 20.06 -12.60 3.18
N ALA A 111 20.33 -11.46 2.54
CA ALA A 111 20.75 -10.25 3.23
C ALA A 111 19.67 -9.73 4.20
N VAL A 112 18.39 -9.88 3.84
CA VAL A 112 17.25 -9.47 4.67
C VAL A 112 16.94 -10.49 5.73
N LEU A 113 17.01 -11.78 5.38
CA LEU A 113 16.83 -12.87 6.34
C LEU A 113 17.92 -12.88 7.42
N ALA A 114 19.15 -12.48 7.06
CA ALA A 114 20.25 -12.28 7.99
C ALA A 114 20.08 -11.06 8.92
N GLY A 115 18.93 -10.36 8.86
CA GLY A 115 18.61 -9.27 9.76
C GLY A 115 19.40 -7.99 9.49
N LYS A 116 19.84 -7.75 8.24
CA LYS A 116 20.48 -6.48 7.90
C LYS A 116 19.58 -5.30 8.26
N ARG A 117 20.23 -4.22 8.70
CA ARG A 117 19.54 -2.99 9.10
C ARG A 117 18.76 -2.42 7.91
N PRO A 118 17.53 -1.89 8.11
CA PRO A 118 16.72 -1.31 7.03
C PRO A 118 17.46 -0.22 6.24
N LEU A 119 18.30 0.57 6.93
CA LEU A 119 19.07 1.63 6.30
C LEU A 119 20.10 1.11 5.26
N SER A 120 20.55 -0.13 5.39
CA SER A 120 21.46 -0.75 4.43
C SER A 120 20.79 -1.14 3.12
N LEU A 121 19.46 -1.16 3.08
CA LEU A 121 18.69 -1.40 1.85
C LEU A 121 18.54 -0.12 1.02
N MET A 122 18.93 1.05 1.55
CA MET A 122 18.84 2.31 0.83
C MET A 122 19.90 2.40 -0.28
N PRO A 123 19.60 3.09 -1.39
CA PRO A 123 20.55 3.28 -2.48
C PRO A 123 21.78 4.04 -1.99
N ALA A 124 22.94 3.71 -2.55
CA ALA A 124 24.16 4.46 -2.29
C ALA A 124 24.02 5.88 -2.85
N TRP A 125 24.65 6.87 -2.22
CA TRP A 125 24.59 8.26 -2.69
C TRP A 125 24.99 8.41 -4.15
N THR A 126 25.97 7.64 -4.61
CA THR A 126 26.44 7.62 -6.00
C THR A 126 25.40 7.08 -6.97
N SER A 127 24.56 6.12 -6.56
CA SER A 127 23.55 5.53 -7.46
C SER A 127 22.35 6.44 -7.67
N LEU A 128 22.15 7.47 -6.83
CA LEU A 128 21.13 8.50 -7.02
C LEU A 128 21.31 9.30 -8.32
N PHE A 129 22.55 9.42 -8.81
CA PHE A 129 22.88 10.09 -10.06
C PHE A 129 22.76 9.18 -11.29
N GLY A 130 22.67 7.86 -11.09
CA GLY A 130 22.38 6.92 -12.17
C GLY A 130 20.90 7.02 -12.55
N TRP A 131 20.56 6.86 -13.83
CA TRP A 131 19.19 6.99 -14.31
C TRP A 131 18.21 5.96 -13.72
N GLN A 132 18.73 4.82 -13.25
CA GLN A 132 17.92 3.71 -12.71
C GLN A 132 17.19 4.11 -11.42
N VAL A 133 17.87 4.80 -10.48
CA VAL A 133 17.26 5.13 -9.19
C VAL A 133 16.12 6.16 -9.34
N PRO A 134 16.29 7.29 -10.04
CA PRO A 134 15.19 8.22 -10.33
C PRO A 134 14.04 7.54 -11.06
N LEU A 135 14.32 6.65 -12.02
CA LEU A 135 13.27 5.92 -12.73
C LEU A 135 12.48 5.00 -11.78
N LEU A 136 13.17 4.21 -10.95
CA LEU A 136 12.51 3.34 -9.98
C LEU A 136 11.74 4.13 -8.92
N LEU A 137 12.28 5.25 -8.44
CA LEU A 137 11.57 6.15 -7.54
C LEU A 137 10.32 6.75 -8.19
N ALA A 138 10.41 7.16 -9.46
CA ALA A 138 9.26 7.69 -10.19
C ALA A 138 8.18 6.62 -10.42
N LEU A 139 8.56 5.41 -10.83
CA LEU A 139 7.63 4.33 -11.15
C LEU A 139 7.03 3.67 -9.89
N LEU A 140 7.87 3.30 -8.92
CA LEU A 140 7.44 2.56 -7.73
C LEU A 140 6.94 3.48 -6.61
N GLY A 141 7.43 4.72 -6.53
CA GLY A 141 7.03 5.69 -5.51
C GLY A 141 6.13 6.79 -6.08
N GLY A 142 6.57 7.46 -7.14
CA GLY A 142 5.87 8.59 -7.74
C GLY A 142 4.49 8.22 -8.28
N ALA A 143 4.39 7.17 -9.09
CA ALA A 143 3.12 6.74 -9.69
C ALA A 143 2.02 6.43 -8.65
N PRO A 144 2.23 5.56 -7.63
CA PRO A 144 1.20 5.29 -6.63
C PRO A 144 0.92 6.52 -5.74
N VAL A 145 1.90 7.39 -5.50
CA VAL A 145 1.68 8.65 -4.78
C VAL A 145 0.77 9.57 -5.58
N ILE A 146 1.05 9.81 -6.86
CA ILE A 146 0.21 10.64 -7.73
C ILE A 146 -1.22 10.07 -7.77
N TRP A 147 -1.34 8.76 -7.97
CA TRP A 147 -2.63 8.07 -7.96
C TRP A 147 -3.37 8.29 -6.63
N LEU A 148 -2.71 8.09 -5.49
CA LEU A 148 -3.30 8.23 -4.15
C LEU A 148 -3.78 9.66 -3.87
N TRP A 149 -2.99 10.64 -4.30
CA TRP A 149 -3.32 12.05 -4.11
C TRP A 149 -4.48 12.50 -5.00
N ALA A 150 -4.62 11.91 -6.19
CA ALA A 150 -5.76 12.10 -7.08
C ALA A 150 -7.06 11.47 -6.53
N GLN A 151 -6.98 10.47 -5.65
CA GLN A 151 -8.18 9.86 -5.05
C GLN A 151 -8.85 10.79 -4.02
N GLN A 152 -10.18 10.90 -4.13
CA GLN A 152 -11.04 11.46 -3.10
C GLN A 152 -11.44 10.35 -2.11
N LEU A 153 -10.97 10.47 -0.86
CA LEU A 153 -11.30 9.50 0.18
C LEU A 153 -12.63 9.87 0.83
N ARG A 154 -13.51 8.86 0.96
CA ARG A 154 -14.78 9.01 1.66
C ARG A 154 -14.53 9.44 3.10
N ARG A 155 -15.28 10.45 3.55
CA ARG A 155 -15.28 10.88 4.95
C ARG A 155 -16.17 9.94 5.74
N LEU A 156 -15.58 9.29 6.74
CA LEU A 156 -16.29 8.47 7.71
C LEU A 156 -16.43 9.23 9.01
N ASP A 157 -17.50 8.95 9.75
CA ASP A 157 -17.67 9.44 11.11
C ASP A 157 -16.60 8.82 12.03
N GLY A 158 -16.24 9.52 13.10
CA GLY A 158 -15.15 9.12 14.00
C GLY A 158 -15.20 7.65 14.45
N PRO A 159 -16.35 7.14 14.95
CA PRO A 159 -16.48 5.75 15.36
C PRO A 159 -16.33 4.76 14.20
N SER A 160 -16.89 5.04 13.03
CA SER A 160 -16.78 4.19 11.84
C SER A 160 -15.35 4.16 11.29
N GLN A 161 -14.64 5.29 11.35
CA GLN A 161 -13.23 5.38 11.01
C GLN A 161 -12.38 4.55 11.99
N LEU A 162 -12.66 4.66 13.29
CA LEU A 162 -11.96 3.89 14.32
C LEU A 162 -12.18 2.39 14.11
N ALA A 163 -13.42 1.96 13.87
CA ALA A 163 -13.73 0.56 13.58
C ALA A 163 -12.97 0.05 12.34
N THR A 164 -12.93 0.85 11.27
CA THR A 164 -12.17 0.53 10.04
C THR A 164 -10.67 0.40 10.31
N ASN A 165 -10.10 1.33 11.09
CA ASN A 165 -8.69 1.33 11.44
C ASN A 165 -8.35 0.11 12.32
N VAL A 166 -9.17 -0.19 13.33
CA VAL A 166 -8.97 -1.36 14.20
C VAL A 166 -9.09 -2.66 13.41
N SER A 167 -10.11 -2.80 12.55
CA SER A 167 -10.22 -3.98 11.70
C SER A 167 -9.02 -4.14 10.76
N GLY A 168 -8.54 -3.03 10.20
CA GLY A 168 -7.35 -3.03 9.34
C GLY A 168 -6.09 -3.42 10.11
N MET A 169 -5.90 -2.90 11.32
CA MET A 169 -4.79 -3.27 12.21
C MET A 169 -4.82 -4.75 12.58
N LEU A 170 -5.99 -5.31 12.91
CA LEU A 170 -6.12 -6.73 13.26
C LEU A 170 -5.81 -7.64 12.06
N LEU A 171 -6.35 -7.32 10.88
CA LEU A 171 -6.05 -8.07 9.65
C LEU A 171 -4.56 -7.98 9.29
N ALA A 172 -3.98 -6.79 9.41
CA ALA A 172 -2.57 -6.55 9.17
C ALA A 172 -1.67 -7.32 10.15
N ALA A 173 -2.04 -7.34 11.45
CA ALA A 173 -1.34 -8.12 12.46
C ALA A 173 -1.44 -9.63 12.19
N ALA A 174 -2.60 -10.12 11.73
CA ALA A 174 -2.77 -11.51 11.32
C ALA A 174 -1.89 -11.87 10.12
N LEU A 175 -1.72 -10.98 9.14
CA LEU A 175 -0.79 -11.20 8.02
C LEU A 175 0.66 -11.27 8.48
N VAL A 176 1.09 -10.39 9.39
CA VAL A 176 2.44 -10.45 9.98
C VAL A 176 2.63 -11.76 10.74
N ALA A 177 1.68 -12.13 11.60
CA ALA A 177 1.75 -13.37 12.36
C ALA A 177 1.81 -14.59 11.44
N GLY A 178 0.98 -14.64 10.40
CA GLY A 178 0.99 -15.68 9.38
C GLY A 178 2.34 -15.77 8.67
N GLY A 179 2.91 -14.64 8.26
CA GLY A 179 4.26 -14.59 7.69
C GLY A 179 5.33 -15.11 8.66
N VAL A 180 5.31 -14.68 9.92
CA VAL A 180 6.28 -15.15 10.92
C VAL A 180 6.16 -16.65 11.19
N VAL A 181 4.94 -17.18 11.26
CA VAL A 181 4.69 -18.62 11.44
C VAL A 181 5.19 -19.41 10.23
N LEU A 182 4.93 -18.91 9.01
CA LEU A 182 5.45 -19.51 7.78
C LEU A 182 6.97 -19.52 7.76
N HIS A 183 7.61 -18.43 8.21
CA HIS A 183 9.06 -18.34 8.29
C HIS A 183 9.63 -19.35 9.29
N ALA A 184 9.02 -19.46 10.48
CA ALA A 184 9.46 -20.40 11.52
C ALA A 184 9.29 -21.88 11.12
N GLY A 185 8.39 -22.17 10.16
CA GLY A 185 8.22 -23.50 9.58
C GLY A 185 9.24 -23.85 8.49
N LEU A 186 10.07 -22.89 8.04
CA LEU A 186 11.15 -23.19 7.09
C LEU A 186 12.28 -23.93 7.82
N PRO A 187 12.79 -25.05 7.27
CA PRO A 187 14.01 -25.65 7.79
C PRO A 187 15.12 -24.60 7.70
N SER A 188 15.82 -24.38 8.82
CA SER A 188 17.00 -23.49 8.85
C SER A 188 18.06 -24.03 7.90
N LEU A 189 18.17 -23.42 6.72
CA LEU A 189 19.26 -23.64 5.77
C LEU A 189 20.56 -23.01 6.28
#